data_AF-A0A2V5ZJE6-F1
#
_entry.id   AF-A0A2V5ZJE6-F1
#
_cell.length_a   1.000
_cell.length_b   1.000
_cell.length_c   1.000
_cell.angle_alpha   90.00
_cell.angle_beta   90.00
_cell.angle_gamma   90.00
#
_symmetry.space_group_name_H-M   'P 1'
#
loop_
_entity.id
_entity.type
_entity.pdbx_description
1 polymer ?
#
loop_
_entity_poly.entity_id
_entity_poly.type
_entity_poly.pdbx_seq_one_letter_code
_entity_poly.pdbx_strand_id
1 'polypeptide(L)' 'VEEGVVDSAEDADYGMILGTGFAPFRGGPLRYAEHFGPKKIVEELERLARTEEKFAPCEILKKHARDGTKFYEE' A
#
# COMPACT_ATOMS: atom_id res chain seq x y z
N VAL A 1 6.18 -5.30 4.86
CA VAL A 1 5.06 -5.58 5.78
C VAL A 1 4.60 -7.03 5.63
N GLU A 2 4.01 -7.43 4.50
CA GLU A 2 3.59 -8.85 4.28
C GLU A 2 4.74 -9.85 4.41
N GLU A 3 5.89 -9.55 3.81
CA GLU A 3 7.09 -10.41 3.88
C GLU A 3 7.90 -10.29 5.18
N GLY A 4 7.46 -9.46 6.14
CA GLY A 4 8.19 -9.26 7.40
C GLY A 4 9.54 -8.54 7.30
N VAL A 5 9.84 -7.88 6.17
CA VAL A 5 11.07 -7.07 5.99
C VAL A 5 11.10 -5.83 6.91
N VAL A 6 9.92 -5.34 7.30
CA VAL A 6 9.71 -4.23 8.23
C VAL A 6 8.63 -4.66 9.22
N ASP A 7 8.76 -4.20 10.47
CA ASP A 7 7.92 -4.65 11.59
C ASP A 7 6.49 -4.10 11.50
N SER A 8 6.31 -2.87 11.01
CA SER A 8 5.00 -2.22 10.90
C SER A 8 4.80 -1.43 9.60
N ALA A 9 3.56 -1.01 9.35
CA ALA A 9 3.22 -0.06 8.28
C ALA A 9 3.83 1.32 8.51
N GLU A 10 3.95 1.73 9.78
CA GLU A 10 4.56 3.00 10.19
C GLU A 10 6.05 3.03 9.84
N ASP A 11 6.79 1.95 10.13
CA ASP A 11 8.22 1.85 9.77
C ASP A 11 8.45 1.97 8.27
N ALA A 12 7.57 1.34 7.47
CA ALA A 12 7.62 1.42 6.02
C ALA A 12 7.42 2.86 5.53
N ASP A 13 6.39 3.54 6.05
CA ASP A 13 6.03 4.89 5.62
C ASP A 13 7.08 5.92 6.04
N TYR A 14 7.61 5.84 7.27
CA TYR A 14 8.72 6.67 7.71
C TYR A 14 9.98 6.46 6.86
N GLY A 15 10.32 5.20 6.57
CA GLY A 15 11.44 4.87 5.70
C GLY A 15 11.32 5.51 4.32
N MET A 16 10.11 5.51 3.74
CA MET A 16 9.85 6.13 2.43
C MET A 16 9.87 7.66 2.49
N ILE A 17 9.35 8.26 3.55
CA ILE A 17 9.40 9.72 3.73
C ILE A 17 10.84 10.20 3.88
N LEU A 18 11.60 9.61 4.81
CA LEU A 18 12.95 10.06 5.16
C LEU A 18 14.00 9.60 4.15
N GLY A 19 13.82 8.41 3.55
CA GLY A 19 14.79 7.83 2.62
C GLY A 19 14.65 8.34 1.20
N THR A 20 13.42 8.34 0.65
CA THR A 20 13.18 8.69 -0.77
C THR A 20 12.57 10.07 -0.96
N GLY A 21 12.21 10.76 0.13
CA GLY A 21 11.52 12.05 0.06
C GLY A 21 10.03 11.95 -0.30
N PHE A 22 9.36 10.85 0.05
CA PHE A 22 7.91 10.76 -0.16
C PHE A 22 7.19 11.91 0.56
N ALA A 23 6.16 12.47 -0.07
CA ALA A 23 5.45 13.65 0.40
C ALA A 23 4.95 13.52 1.86
N PRO A 24 5.55 14.24 2.84
CA PRO A 24 5.26 14.03 4.26
C PRO A 24 3.80 14.29 4.63
N PHE A 25 3.17 15.27 3.98
CA PHE A 25 1.76 15.62 4.21
C PHE A 25 0.76 14.54 3.75
N ARG A 26 1.23 13.49 3.05
CA ARG A 26 0.42 12.30 2.71
C ARG A 26 0.65 11.14 3.69
N GLY A 27 1.58 11.28 4.63
CA GLY A 27 1.84 10.29 5.67
C GLY A 27 2.55 9.01 5.22
N GLY A 28 3.04 8.95 3.98
CA GLY A 28 3.71 7.78 3.40
C GLY A 28 2.81 6.99 2.44
N PRO A 29 3.38 6.05 1.65
CA PRO A 29 2.63 5.29 0.65
C PRO A 29 1.50 4.43 1.21
N LEU A 30 1.66 3.78 2.37
CA LEU A 30 0.61 2.91 2.95
C LEU A 30 -0.52 3.73 3.55
N ARG A 31 -0.21 4.81 4.28
CA ARG A 31 -1.20 5.76 4.78
C ARG A 31 -1.95 6.44 3.65
N TYR A 32 -1.25 6.79 2.58
CA TYR A 32 -1.88 7.32 1.38
C TYR A 32 -2.76 6.28 0.66
N ALA A 33 -2.35 5.01 0.66
CA ALA A 33 -3.14 3.93 0.07
C ALA A 33 -4.49 3.75 0.77
N GLU A 34 -4.54 3.86 2.11
CA GLU A 34 -5.80 3.86 2.85
C GLU A 34 -6.69 5.05 2.51
N HIS A 35 -6.11 6.25 2.45
CA HIS A 35 -6.82 7.47 2.10
C HIS A 35 -7.40 7.41 0.69
N PHE A 36 -6.65 6.88 -0.27
CA PHE A 36 -7.09 6.72 -1.65
C PHE A 36 -8.16 5.62 -1.79
N GLY A 37 -8.01 4.54 -1.02
CA GLY A 37 -8.92 3.41 -0.94
C GLY A 37 -8.31 2.14 -1.53
N PRO A 38 -8.03 1.09 -0.73
CA PRO A 38 -7.39 -0.15 -1.20
C PRO A 38 -8.10 -0.81 -2.38
N LYS A 39 -9.44 -0.78 -2.40
CA LYS A 39 -10.24 -1.32 -3.51
C LYS A 39 -9.93 -0.66 -4.85
N LYS A 40 -9.82 0.67 -4.88
CA LYS A 40 -9.49 1.41 -6.11
C LYS A 40 -8.08 1.09 -6.58
N ILE A 41 -7.15 0.88 -5.66
CA ILE A 41 -5.76 0.52 -5.97
C ILE A 41 -5.73 -0.87 -6.61
N VAL A 42 -6.41 -1.85 -6.02
CA VAL A 42 -6.49 -3.22 -6.58
C VAL A 42 -7.10 -3.20 -7.98
N GLU A 43 -8.23 -2.50 -8.18
CA GLU A 43 -8.87 -2.38 -9.50
C GLU A 43 -7.93 -1.80 -10.56
N GLU A 44 -7.17 -0.75 -10.21
CA GLU A 44 -6.22 -0.12 -11.13
C GLU A 44 -4.98 -0.99 -11.39
N LEU A 45 -4.47 -1.67 -10.36
CA LEU A 45 -3.37 -2.62 -10.50
C LEU A 45 -3.76 -3.83 -11.37
N GLU A 46 -4.97 -4.37 -11.21
CA GLU A 46 -5.50 -5.42 -12.08
C GLU A 46 -5.64 -4.96 -13.53
N ARG A 47 -6.01 -3.69 -13.74
CA ARG A 47 -6.06 -3.10 -15.09
C ARG A 47 -4.67 -3.01 -15.71
N LEU A 48 -3.67 -2.57 -14.95
CA LEU A 48 -2.27 -2.47 -15.38
C LEU A 48 -1.60 -3.84 -15.54
N ALA A 49 -1.99 -4.84 -14.75
CA ALA A 49 -1.49 -6.20 -14.83
C ALA A 49 -1.80 -6.88 -16.17
N ARG A 50 -2.79 -6.36 -16.92
CA ARG A 50 -3.08 -6.80 -18.30
C ARG A 50 -1.95 -6.46 -19.29
N THR A 51 -1.13 -5.46 -18.98
CA THR A 51 0.01 -5.06 -19.83
C THR A 51 1.32 -5.67 -19.34
N GLU A 52 1.57 -5.64 -18.03
CA GLU A 52 2.78 -6.21 -17.45
C GLU A 52 2.47 -6.91 -16.11
N GLU A 53 2.93 -8.15 -15.96
CA GLU A 53 2.66 -8.98 -14.77
C GLU A 53 3.14 -8.35 -13.46
N LYS A 54 4.19 -7.52 -13.50
CA LYS A 54 4.75 -6.82 -12.32
C LYS A 54 3.75 -5.91 -11.60
N PHE A 55 2.64 -5.54 -12.27
CA PHE A 55 1.57 -4.73 -11.67
C PHE A 55 0.50 -5.57 -10.97
N ALA A 56 0.61 -6.90 -10.95
CA ALA A 56 -0.33 -7.74 -10.23
C ALA A 56 -0.38 -7.34 -8.73
N PRO A 57 -1.58 -7.08 -8.17
CA PRO A 57 -1.69 -6.69 -6.76
C PRO A 57 -1.30 -7.86 -5.85
N CYS A 58 -0.58 -7.56 -4.77
CA CYS A 58 -0.21 -8.53 -3.74
C CYS A 58 -1.41 -8.96 -2.89
N GLU A 59 -1.28 -10.07 -2.17
CA GLU A 59 -2.39 -10.68 -1.43
C GLU A 59 -2.84 -9.84 -0.24
N ILE A 60 -1.91 -9.23 0.51
CA ILE A 60 -2.26 -8.29 1.57
C ILE A 60 -3.14 -7.13 1.08
N LEU A 61 -2.85 -6.57 -0.10
CA LEU A 61 -3.63 -5.46 -0.66
C LEU A 61 -5.01 -5.93 -1.12
N LYS A 62 -5.11 -7.11 -1.74
CA LYS A 62 -6.40 -7.74 -2.06
C LYS A 62 -7.22 -8.02 -0.80
N LYS A 63 -6.59 -8.45 0.29
CA LYS A 63 -7.24 -8.69 1.58
C LYS A 63 -7.84 -7.38 2.12
N HIS A 64 -7.06 -6.31 2.18
CA HIS A 64 -7.57 -4.99 2.61
C HIS A 64 -8.71 -4.48 1.71
N ALA A 65 -8.61 -4.70 0.40
CA ALA A 65 -9.67 -4.34 -0.55
C ALA A 65 -10.97 -5.14 -0.36
N ARG A 66 -10.87 -6.44 -0.03
CA ARG A 66 -12.04 -7.32 0.21
C ARG A 66 -12.67 -7.09 1.58
N ASP A 67 -11.85 -7.02 2.62
CA ASP A 67 -12.30 -7.03 4.01
C ASP A 67 -12.58 -5.63 4.54
N GLY A 68 -12.20 -4.58 3.79
CA GLY A 68 -12.34 -3.19 4.21
C GLY A 68 -11.44 -2.82 5.40
N THR A 69 -10.36 -3.58 5.62
CA THR A 69 -9.40 -3.36 6.70
C THR A 69 -8.30 -2.38 6.28
N LYS A 70 -7.56 -1.86 7.27
CA LYS A 70 -6.49 -0.87 7.12
C LYS A 70 -5.11 -1.51 7.38
N PHE A 71 -4.06 -0.89 6.87
CA PHE A 71 -2.66 -1.20 7.18
C PHE A 71 -2.26 -0.68 8.57
N TYR A 72 -2.81 0.45 8.99
CA TYR A 72 -2.63 1.01 10.32
C TYR A 72 -3.70 0.53 11.29
N GLU A 73 -3.27 0.12 12.47
CA GLU A 73 -4.14 -0.04 13.63
C GLU A 73 -4.41 1.36 14.22
N GLU A 74 -5.67 1.64 14.59
CA GLU A 74 -6.06 2.92 15.23
C GLU A 74 -5.58 3.01 16.68
#